data_AF-B5HCA9-F1
#
_entry.id   AF-B5HCA9-F1
#
_cell.length_a   1.000
_cell.length_b   1.000
_cell.length_c   1.000
_cell.angle_alpha   90.00
_cell.angle_beta   90.00
_cell.angle_gamma   90.00
#
_symmetry.space_group_name_H-M   'P 1'
#
loop_
_entity.id
_entity.type
_entity.pdbx_description
1 polymer ?
#
loop_
_entity_poly.entity_id
_entity_poly.type
_entity_poly.pdbx_seq_one_letter_code
_entity_poly.pdbx_strand_id
1 'polypeptide(L)'
;MGPPLLTSVACRAGKGARADRGDIRPYPLPLDGMTVGGRKETLKCTFHPLLARWMYEGSTAMSAQEPASTPPAPPVPLAALLARRDLGLRLLTGPEDAAVHWVHTSEMADPYPYLLGGELLLTAGVQLNDPARYVERVVGAGAAALGFGVAPVYDTVPAELVEACTRLGLPLVEVPPQTPFTAVARALWRLMAQARLQELRRVTEAQQSLATAAARPAPVPAVLGALASRLGGRAVLFAPDGTESA
;
A
#
# COMPACT_ATOMS: atom_id res chain seq x y z
N MET A 1 -24.99 36.77 17.99
CA MET A 1 -24.25 35.50 18.01
C MET A 1 -24.19 34.99 16.57
N GLY A 2 -23.12 35.29 15.84
CA GLY A 2 -22.90 34.82 14.47
C GLY A 2 -22.07 33.52 14.47
N PRO A 3 -22.23 32.63 13.47
CA PRO A 3 -21.53 31.36 13.41
C PRO A 3 -20.03 31.55 13.13
N PRO A 4 -19.15 30.61 13.52
CA PRO A 4 -17.72 30.72 13.22
C PRO A 4 -17.46 30.43 11.74
N LEU A 5 -16.76 31.34 11.08
CA LEU A 5 -16.27 31.18 9.72
C LEU A 5 -15.08 30.22 9.71
N LEU A 6 -15.13 29.25 8.79
CA LEU A 6 -14.10 28.24 8.53
C LEU A 6 -12.79 28.91 8.10
N THR A 7 -11.77 28.82 8.95
CA THR A 7 -10.39 29.16 8.59
C THR A 7 -9.81 28.02 7.76
N SER A 8 -9.68 28.20 6.45
CA SER A 8 -8.98 27.24 5.60
C SER A 8 -7.47 27.42 5.75
N VAL A 9 -6.76 26.34 6.08
CA VAL A 9 -5.29 26.31 6.07
C VAL A 9 -4.88 25.80 4.69
N ALA A 10 -4.41 26.70 3.82
CA ALA A 10 -3.86 26.34 2.53
C ALA A 10 -2.34 26.12 2.63
N CYS A 11 -1.90 24.86 2.73
CA CYS A 11 -0.49 24.52 2.50
C CYS A 11 -0.23 24.49 0.99
N ARG A 12 0.41 25.53 0.45
CA ARG A 12 0.90 25.52 -0.93
C ARG A 12 2.28 24.85 -0.98
N ALA A 13 2.31 23.59 -1.40
CA ALA A 13 3.55 22.95 -1.85
C ALA A 13 3.99 23.63 -3.16
N GLY A 14 5.14 24.32 -3.13
CA GLY A 14 5.67 25.00 -4.30
C GLY A 14 6.35 24.05 -5.26
N LYS A 15 5.78 23.88 -6.48
CA LYS A 15 6.46 24.06 -7.77
C LYS A 15 5.43 24.04 -8.91
N GLY A 16 5.56 24.98 -9.83
CA GLY A 16 4.48 25.46 -10.69
C GLY A 16 4.04 24.53 -11.80
N ALA A 17 2.73 24.50 -12.03
CA ALA A 17 2.11 24.32 -13.33
C ALA A 17 0.74 25.03 -13.31
N ARG A 18 0.44 25.69 -14.43
CA ARG A 18 -0.67 26.61 -14.67
C ARG A 18 -2.01 25.85 -14.65
N ALA A 19 -3.02 26.40 -13.97
CA ALA A 19 -4.36 25.85 -13.88
C ALA A 19 -5.08 25.93 -15.24
N ASP A 20 -5.72 24.83 -15.65
CA ASP A 20 -6.84 24.86 -16.59
C ASP A 20 -8.14 24.55 -15.82
N ARG A 21 -9.18 25.33 -16.13
CA ARG A 21 -10.38 25.52 -15.32
C ARG A 21 -11.47 24.61 -15.91
N GLY A 22 -11.54 23.37 -15.44
CA GLY A 22 -12.54 22.36 -15.84
C GLY A 22 -13.76 22.35 -14.92
N ASP A 23 -14.92 22.62 -15.53
CA ASP A 23 -16.26 22.77 -14.99
C ASP A 23 -16.80 21.45 -14.35
N ILE A 24 -17.16 21.46 -13.07
CA ILE A 24 -17.80 20.33 -12.37
C ILE A 24 -19.31 20.59 -12.31
N ARG A 25 -20.10 19.80 -13.05
CA ARG A 25 -21.57 19.80 -12.97
C ARG A 25 -22.07 18.90 -11.82
N PRO A 26 -23.01 19.35 -10.98
CA PRO A 26 -23.60 18.51 -9.93
C PRO A 26 -24.72 17.61 -10.47
N TYR A 27 -24.73 16.36 -10.03
CA TYR A 27 -25.81 15.38 -10.27
C TYR A 27 -26.96 15.62 -9.26
N PRO A 28 -28.24 15.65 -9.67
CA PRO A 28 -29.35 15.81 -8.74
C PRO A 28 -29.78 14.47 -8.11
N LEU A 29 -30.03 14.50 -6.79
CA LEU A 29 -30.78 13.48 -6.06
C LEU A 29 -32.29 13.74 -6.21
N PRO A 30 -33.15 12.73 -6.38
CA PRO A 30 -34.56 12.86 -6.11
C PRO A 30 -34.88 12.38 -4.68
N LEU A 31 -35.42 13.30 -3.89
CA LEU A 31 -36.26 12.98 -2.73
C LEU A 31 -37.71 12.97 -3.22
N ASP A 32 -38.49 11.95 -2.87
CA ASP A 32 -39.93 12.11 -2.74
C ASP A 32 -40.56 11.05 -1.82
N GLY A 33 -41.44 11.54 -0.93
CA GLY A 33 -42.68 10.87 -0.55
C GLY A 33 -42.71 9.93 0.66
N MET A 34 -43.02 10.46 1.84
CA MET A 34 -43.70 9.70 2.90
C MET A 34 -45.21 9.56 2.59
N THR A 35 -45.80 8.39 2.84
CA THR A 35 -47.08 8.26 3.58
C THR A 35 -47.33 6.81 4.03
N VAL A 36 -47.98 6.70 5.19
CA VAL A 36 -48.25 5.50 6.00
C VAL A 36 -49.51 4.75 5.55
N GLY A 37 -49.53 3.43 5.65
CA GLY A 37 -50.78 2.64 5.67
C GLY A 37 -50.60 1.17 5.32
N GLY A 38 -50.75 0.29 6.32
CA GLY A 38 -50.57 -1.15 6.14
C GLY A 38 -51.63 -1.85 5.28
N ARG A 39 -51.19 -2.88 4.54
CA ARG A 39 -51.91 -4.15 4.28
C ARG A 39 -50.92 -5.15 3.69
N LYS A 40 -51.00 -6.40 4.14
CA LYS A 40 -50.17 -7.52 3.69
C LYS A 40 -50.62 -7.96 2.30
N GLU A 41 -49.72 -7.94 1.33
CA GLU A 41 -49.91 -8.59 0.04
C GLU A 41 -48.68 -9.43 -0.32
N THR A 42 -48.87 -10.74 -0.37
CA THR A 42 -47.88 -11.73 -0.81
C THR A 42 -47.76 -11.69 -2.33
N LEU A 43 -46.67 -11.11 -2.83
CA LEU A 43 -46.35 -11.12 -4.26
C LEU A 43 -45.70 -12.47 -4.64
N LYS A 44 -46.46 -13.34 -5.31
CA LYS A 44 -45.94 -14.46 -6.08
C LYS A 44 -45.21 -13.91 -7.30
N CYS A 45 -43.88 -13.94 -7.31
CA CYS A 45 -43.11 -13.70 -8.53
C CYS A 45 -43.00 -15.00 -9.33
N THR A 46 -43.70 -15.02 -10.46
CA THR A 46 -43.61 -16.03 -11.52
C THR A 46 -42.21 -15.96 -12.14
N PHE A 47 -41.48 -17.06 -12.10
CA PHE A 47 -40.11 -17.18 -12.61
C PHE A 47 -40.14 -17.18 -14.15
N HIS A 48 -39.54 -16.17 -14.79
CA HIS A 48 -39.36 -16.13 -16.25
C HIS A 48 -38.16 -17.00 -16.65
N PRO A 49 -38.24 -17.83 -17.70
CA PRO A 49 -37.24 -18.86 -18.03
C PRO A 49 -35.97 -18.32 -18.72
N LEU A 50 -35.41 -17.20 -18.24
CA LEU A 50 -34.14 -16.64 -18.73
C LEU A 50 -32.95 -16.88 -17.78
N LEU A 51 -33.17 -17.49 -16.61
CA LEU A 51 -32.11 -17.82 -15.65
C LEU A 51 -31.39 -19.16 -15.92
N ALA A 52 -31.84 -19.95 -16.89
CA ALA A 52 -31.22 -21.25 -17.20
C ALA A 52 -30.03 -21.17 -18.18
N ARG A 53 -29.74 -20.00 -18.76
CA ARG A 53 -28.70 -19.83 -19.80
C ARG A 53 -27.38 -19.21 -19.29
N TRP A 54 -27.27 -18.93 -17.99
CA TRP A 54 -26.05 -18.39 -17.37
C TRP A 54 -25.04 -19.47 -16.94
N MET A 55 -25.37 -20.76 -17.10
CA MET A 55 -24.52 -21.84 -16.58
C MET A 55 -23.56 -22.47 -17.59
N TYR A 56 -23.52 -22.03 -18.87
CA TYR A 56 -22.71 -22.74 -19.87
C TYR A 56 -21.97 -21.96 -20.96
N GLU A 57 -22.00 -20.63 -21.07
CA GLU A 57 -21.22 -19.92 -22.11
C GLU A 57 -20.61 -18.58 -21.64
N GLY A 58 -19.29 -18.60 -21.42
CA GLY A 58 -18.35 -17.61 -21.99
C GLY A 58 -18.29 -16.18 -21.44
N SER A 59 -17.23 -15.93 -20.67
CA SER A 59 -16.21 -14.88 -20.91
C SER A 59 -16.60 -13.40 -20.99
N THR A 60 -15.78 -12.60 -20.30
CA THR A 60 -15.41 -11.20 -20.57
C THR A 60 -16.21 -10.09 -19.89
N ALA A 61 -15.91 -9.87 -18.61
CA ALA A 61 -15.47 -8.56 -18.11
C ALA A 61 -14.92 -8.78 -16.69
N MET A 62 -13.62 -9.07 -16.61
CA MET A 62 -12.89 -8.97 -15.34
C MET A 62 -12.88 -7.48 -15.00
N SER A 63 -13.86 -7.05 -14.22
CA SER A 63 -13.87 -5.70 -13.65
C SER A 63 -12.51 -5.50 -13.00
N ALA A 64 -11.82 -4.43 -13.40
CA ALA A 64 -10.58 -4.00 -12.79
C ALA A 64 -10.79 -4.01 -11.28
N GLN A 65 -10.06 -4.89 -10.59
CA GLN A 65 -9.98 -4.90 -9.14
C GLN A 65 -9.51 -3.50 -8.74
N GLU A 66 -10.31 -2.78 -7.95
CA GLU A 66 -9.83 -1.60 -7.24
C GLU A 66 -8.50 -1.97 -6.56
N PRO A 67 -7.44 -1.13 -6.66
CA PRO A 67 -6.15 -1.49 -6.10
C PRO A 67 -6.35 -1.85 -4.64
N ALA A 68 -5.95 -3.07 -4.28
CA ALA A 68 -6.03 -3.60 -2.94
C ALA A 68 -5.61 -2.50 -1.96
N SER A 69 -6.50 -2.21 -1.01
CA SER A 69 -6.33 -1.14 -0.02
C SER A 69 -4.92 -1.16 0.54
N THR A 70 -4.28 0.01 0.57
CA THR A 70 -2.93 0.18 1.11
C THR A 70 -2.82 -0.60 2.42
N PRO A 71 -1.87 -1.56 2.54
CA PRO A 71 -1.71 -2.34 3.75
C PRO A 71 -1.63 -1.42 4.97
N PRO A 72 -2.24 -1.81 6.10
CA PRO A 72 -2.39 -0.92 7.26
C PRO A 72 -1.05 -0.53 7.91
N ALA A 73 0.03 -1.25 7.60
CA ALA A 73 1.38 -0.97 8.05
C ALA A 73 2.23 -0.36 6.91
N PRO A 74 3.09 0.63 7.22
CA PRO A 74 4.03 1.16 6.24
C PRO A 74 4.94 0.05 5.71
N PRO A 75 5.35 0.11 4.44
CA PRO A 75 6.28 -0.86 3.88
C PRO A 75 7.63 -0.80 4.59
N VAL A 76 8.34 -1.92 4.53
CA VAL A 76 9.70 -2.05 5.03
C VAL A 76 10.63 -2.19 3.83
N PRO A 77 11.72 -1.41 3.74
CA PRO A 77 12.70 -1.59 2.67
C PRO A 77 13.37 -2.96 2.83
N LEU A 78 13.59 -3.69 1.73
CA LEU A 78 14.23 -5.00 1.74
C LEU A 78 15.60 -4.98 2.47
N ALA A 79 16.34 -3.88 2.35
CA ALA A 79 17.60 -3.63 3.04
C ALA A 79 17.50 -3.79 4.58
N ALA A 80 16.37 -3.44 5.19
CA ALA A 80 16.18 -3.61 6.63
C ALA A 80 16.08 -5.10 7.03
N LEU A 81 15.56 -5.95 6.15
CA LEU A 81 15.53 -7.39 6.34
C LEU A 81 16.91 -8.00 6.07
N LEU A 82 17.61 -7.57 5.03
CA LEU A 82 18.98 -7.99 4.70
C LEU A 82 19.99 -7.63 5.81
N ALA A 83 19.79 -6.51 6.50
CA ALA A 83 20.63 -6.09 7.62
C ALA A 83 20.59 -7.05 8.84
N ARG A 84 19.60 -7.97 8.89
CA ARG A 84 19.48 -8.97 9.96
C ARG A 84 20.45 -10.13 9.75
N ARG A 85 21.66 -9.97 10.27
CA ARG A 85 22.75 -10.97 10.18
C ARG A 85 22.39 -12.35 10.72
N ASP A 86 21.45 -12.46 11.66
CA ASP A 86 20.98 -13.74 12.19
C ASP A 86 20.17 -14.57 11.18
N LEU A 87 19.64 -13.95 10.13
CA LEU A 87 18.92 -14.65 9.06
C LEU A 87 19.86 -15.14 7.94
N GLY A 88 21.08 -14.60 7.85
CA GLY A 88 22.05 -14.98 6.83
C GLY A 88 21.59 -14.75 5.38
N LEU A 89 20.64 -13.82 5.16
CA LEU A 89 20.10 -13.54 3.83
C LEU A 89 21.17 -12.90 2.93
N ARG A 90 21.16 -13.27 1.65
CA ARG A 90 22.10 -12.73 0.67
C ARG A 90 21.37 -12.23 -0.57
N LEU A 91 21.51 -10.94 -0.87
CA LEU A 91 20.98 -10.37 -2.12
C LEU A 91 21.85 -10.81 -3.31
N LEU A 92 21.21 -11.38 -4.33
CA LEU A 92 21.87 -11.87 -5.55
C LEU A 92 21.77 -10.87 -6.70
N THR A 93 20.63 -10.21 -6.85
CA THR A 93 20.37 -9.21 -7.90
C THR A 93 19.21 -8.30 -7.49
N GLY A 94 19.04 -7.19 -8.21
CA GLY A 94 17.98 -6.21 -8.02
C GLY A 94 18.20 -5.21 -6.87
N PRO A 95 17.29 -4.23 -6.73
CA PRO A 95 17.39 -3.16 -5.74
C PRO A 95 17.14 -3.62 -4.29
N GLU A 96 17.93 -3.14 -3.35
CA GLU A 96 17.73 -3.42 -1.91
C GLU A 96 16.71 -2.48 -1.24
N ASP A 97 16.31 -1.39 -1.88
CA ASP A 97 15.35 -0.41 -1.36
C ASP A 97 13.89 -0.74 -1.71
N ALA A 98 13.65 -1.89 -2.35
CA ALA A 98 12.31 -2.37 -2.69
C ALA A 98 11.38 -2.36 -1.45
N ALA A 99 10.20 -1.77 -1.62
CA ALA A 99 9.20 -1.62 -0.57
C ALA A 99 8.43 -2.93 -0.37
N VAL A 100 8.71 -3.65 0.71
CA VAL A 100 8.06 -4.92 1.04
C VAL A 100 6.91 -4.68 2.00
N HIS A 101 5.72 -5.13 1.60
CA HIS A 101 4.47 -4.98 2.36
C HIS A 101 4.05 -6.25 3.09
N TRP A 102 4.52 -7.40 2.66
CA TRP A 102 4.14 -8.70 3.20
C TRP A 102 5.14 -9.78 2.79
N VAL A 103 5.03 -10.96 3.39
CA VAL A 103 5.79 -12.16 3.03
C VAL A 103 4.82 -13.31 2.75
N HIS A 104 4.90 -13.88 1.55
CA HIS A 104 4.09 -15.04 1.17
C HIS A 104 5.02 -16.21 0.86
N THR A 105 4.65 -17.42 1.27
CA THR A 105 5.39 -18.63 0.89
C THR A 105 4.53 -19.43 -0.07
N SER A 106 5.08 -19.78 -1.23
CA SER A 106 4.40 -20.61 -2.22
C SER A 106 5.36 -21.57 -2.91
N GLU A 107 4.91 -22.80 -3.08
CA GLU A 107 5.60 -23.83 -3.87
C GLU A 107 4.83 -24.16 -5.16
N MET A 108 3.87 -23.32 -5.54
CA MET A 108 3.09 -23.51 -6.77
C MET A 108 3.95 -23.19 -7.99
N ALA A 109 3.81 -23.98 -9.05
CA ALA A 109 4.43 -23.71 -10.35
C ALA A 109 4.02 -22.34 -10.93
N ASP A 110 2.83 -21.86 -10.58
CA ASP A 110 2.31 -20.55 -10.96
C ASP A 110 1.67 -19.84 -9.76
N PRO A 111 2.40 -18.91 -9.10
CA PRO A 111 1.90 -18.22 -7.91
C PRO A 111 1.02 -17.00 -8.24
N TYR A 112 1.02 -16.52 -9.49
CA TYR A 112 0.38 -15.26 -9.89
C TYR A 112 -1.07 -15.09 -9.41
N PRO A 113 -1.97 -16.11 -9.46
CA PRO A 113 -3.37 -15.93 -9.05
C PRO A 113 -3.57 -15.61 -7.56
N TYR A 114 -2.55 -15.80 -6.72
CA TYR A 114 -2.64 -15.70 -5.26
C TYR A 114 -1.89 -14.50 -4.68
N LEU A 115 -1.21 -13.74 -5.54
CA LEU A 115 -0.45 -12.57 -5.18
C LEU A 115 -1.32 -11.31 -5.37
N LEU A 116 -1.18 -10.38 -4.45
CA LEU A 116 -1.85 -9.09 -4.40
C LEU A 116 -0.90 -7.93 -4.74
N GLY A 117 0.41 -8.19 -4.79
CA GLY A 117 1.46 -7.22 -5.06
C GLY A 117 2.13 -6.70 -3.78
N GLY A 118 3.39 -6.32 -3.91
CA GLY A 118 4.21 -5.79 -2.82
C GLY A 118 4.80 -6.86 -1.89
N GLU A 119 4.62 -8.15 -2.19
CA GLU A 119 5.13 -9.24 -1.35
C GLU A 119 6.61 -9.56 -1.60
N LEU A 120 7.30 -9.98 -0.54
CA LEU A 120 8.44 -10.89 -0.64
C LEU A 120 7.89 -12.31 -0.79
N LEU A 121 7.95 -12.87 -1.99
CA LEU A 121 7.57 -14.25 -2.24
C LEU A 121 8.72 -15.18 -1.82
N LEU A 122 8.47 -16.17 -0.98
CA LEU A 122 9.44 -17.20 -0.58
C LEU A 122 9.09 -18.53 -1.25
N THR A 123 10.09 -19.20 -1.81
CA THR A 123 9.93 -20.52 -2.41
C THR A 123 11.20 -21.37 -2.24
N ALA A 124 11.05 -22.67 -2.05
CA ALA A 124 12.12 -23.66 -2.14
C ALA A 124 12.26 -24.24 -3.56
N GLY A 125 11.43 -23.77 -4.51
CA GLY A 125 11.49 -24.15 -5.91
C GLY A 125 11.01 -25.58 -6.20
N VAL A 126 10.14 -26.16 -5.35
CA VAL A 126 9.70 -27.57 -5.49
C VAL A 126 9.06 -27.84 -6.85
N GLN A 127 8.34 -26.86 -7.41
CA GLN A 127 7.69 -26.94 -8.72
C GLN A 127 8.33 -26.02 -9.78
N LEU A 128 9.58 -25.60 -9.56
CA LEU A 128 10.28 -24.69 -10.47
C LEU A 128 10.80 -25.44 -11.71
N ASN A 129 9.99 -25.47 -12.77
CA ASN A 129 10.36 -26.11 -14.04
C ASN A 129 10.88 -25.12 -15.09
N ASP A 130 10.38 -23.88 -15.08
CA ASP A 130 10.75 -22.81 -16.02
C ASP A 130 11.02 -21.52 -15.22
N PRO A 131 12.28 -21.27 -14.83
CA PRO A 131 12.64 -20.11 -14.03
C PRO A 131 12.30 -18.78 -14.69
N ALA A 132 12.45 -18.68 -16.02
CA ALA A 132 12.16 -17.45 -16.74
C ALA A 132 10.66 -17.10 -16.67
N ARG A 133 9.80 -18.07 -17.01
CA ARG A 133 8.35 -17.88 -16.93
C ARG A 133 7.88 -17.68 -15.49
N TYR A 134 8.48 -18.37 -14.53
CA TYR A 134 8.15 -18.19 -13.12
C TYR A 134 8.38 -16.74 -12.68
N VAL A 135 9.55 -16.16 -12.98
CA VAL A 135 9.84 -14.76 -12.63
C VAL A 135 8.92 -13.80 -13.38
N GLU A 136 8.61 -14.03 -14.66
CA GLU A 136 7.63 -13.22 -15.40
C GLU A 136 6.26 -13.20 -14.70
N ARG A 137 5.81 -14.34 -14.17
CA ARG A 137 4.55 -14.43 -13.42
C ARG A 137 4.64 -13.70 -12.08
N VAL A 138 5.75 -13.83 -11.36
CA VAL A 138 5.96 -13.13 -10.07
C VAL A 138 6.01 -11.61 -10.26
N VAL A 139 6.71 -11.13 -11.28
CA VAL A 139 6.77 -9.70 -11.63
C VAL A 139 5.43 -9.20 -12.14
N GLY A 140 4.76 -9.97 -13.00
CA GLY A 140 3.43 -9.63 -13.52
C GLY A 140 2.37 -9.49 -12.43
N ALA A 141 2.54 -10.21 -11.32
CA ALA A 141 1.69 -10.08 -10.13
C ALA A 141 2.07 -8.89 -9.22
N GLY A 142 3.17 -8.20 -9.49
CA GLY A 142 3.62 -7.04 -8.73
C GLY A 142 4.36 -7.38 -7.43
N ALA A 143 4.94 -8.58 -7.30
CA ALA A 143 5.75 -8.92 -6.14
C ALA A 143 6.94 -7.94 -5.99
N ALA A 144 7.28 -7.59 -4.76
CA ALA A 144 8.39 -6.68 -4.46
C ALA A 144 9.76 -7.36 -4.52
N ALA A 145 9.82 -8.66 -4.21
CA ALA A 145 11.06 -9.44 -4.21
C ALA A 145 10.76 -10.96 -4.23
N LEU A 146 11.76 -11.75 -4.64
CA LEU A 146 11.76 -13.21 -4.55
C LEU A 146 12.86 -13.67 -3.58
N GLY A 147 12.49 -14.49 -2.60
CA GLY A 147 13.41 -15.19 -1.72
C GLY A 147 13.43 -16.68 -2.05
N PHE A 148 14.63 -17.20 -2.34
CA PHE A 148 14.83 -18.59 -2.72
C PHE A 148 15.53 -19.35 -1.59
N GLY A 149 14.85 -20.33 -1.02
CA GLY A 149 15.41 -21.24 -0.04
C GLY A 149 16.30 -22.28 -0.70
N VAL A 150 17.59 -22.25 -0.38
CA VAL A 150 18.48 -23.37 -0.71
C VAL A 150 18.28 -24.47 0.32
N ALA A 151 18.29 -25.70 -0.17
CA ALA A 151 18.02 -26.96 0.51
C ALA A 151 16.56 -27.14 1.02
N PRO A 152 16.05 -28.38 1.02
CA PRO A 152 16.70 -29.61 0.54
C PRO A 152 16.64 -29.79 -0.98
N VAL A 153 15.89 -28.96 -1.70
CA VAL A 153 15.63 -29.17 -3.14
C VAL A 153 16.81 -28.77 -4.02
N TYR A 154 17.50 -27.68 -3.66
CA TYR A 154 18.61 -27.12 -4.42
C TYR A 154 19.81 -26.83 -3.52
N ASP A 155 21.03 -27.14 -3.95
CA ASP A 155 22.24 -26.77 -3.21
C ASP A 155 22.60 -25.28 -3.36
N THR A 156 22.20 -24.68 -4.49
CA THR A 156 22.43 -23.26 -4.82
C THR A 156 21.24 -22.71 -5.61
N VAL A 157 21.08 -21.39 -5.65
CA VAL A 157 20.03 -20.77 -6.46
C VAL A 157 20.31 -21.02 -7.96
N PRO A 158 19.35 -21.54 -8.75
CA PRO A 158 19.55 -21.79 -10.17
C PRO A 158 20.00 -20.54 -10.94
N ALA A 159 21.03 -20.66 -11.78
CA ALA A 159 21.57 -19.53 -12.54
C ALA A 159 20.52 -18.88 -13.45
N GLU A 160 19.67 -19.68 -14.10
CA GLU A 160 18.58 -19.20 -14.94
C GLU A 160 17.58 -18.32 -14.17
N LEU A 161 17.34 -18.61 -12.89
CA LEU A 161 16.50 -17.79 -12.02
C LEU A 161 17.16 -16.44 -11.74
N VAL A 162 18.46 -16.44 -11.43
CA VAL A 162 19.25 -15.21 -11.20
C VAL A 162 19.23 -14.33 -12.45
N GLU A 163 19.44 -14.90 -13.63
CA GLU A 163 19.39 -14.19 -14.90
C GLU A 163 18.00 -13.61 -15.18
N ALA A 164 16.93 -14.38 -14.96
CA ALA A 164 15.56 -13.93 -15.16
C ALA A 164 15.19 -12.76 -14.23
N CYS A 165 15.51 -12.87 -12.93
CA CYS A 165 15.33 -11.80 -11.95
C CYS A 165 16.13 -10.54 -12.34
N THR A 166 17.37 -10.71 -12.80
CA THR A 166 18.22 -9.60 -13.24
C THR A 166 17.62 -8.87 -14.44
N ARG A 167 17.15 -9.60 -15.46
CA ARG A 167 16.53 -9.01 -16.66
C ARG A 167 15.28 -8.21 -16.34
N LEU A 168 14.47 -8.69 -15.39
CA LEU A 168 13.19 -8.07 -15.02
C LEU A 168 13.31 -7.11 -13.82
N GLY A 169 14.50 -6.91 -13.27
CA GLY A 169 14.74 -6.00 -12.14
C GLY A 169 14.12 -6.46 -10.82
N LEU A 170 13.74 -7.73 -10.69
CA LEU A 170 13.16 -8.28 -9.46
C LEU A 170 14.28 -8.60 -8.46
N PRO A 171 14.28 -8.03 -7.24
CA PRO A 171 15.23 -8.42 -6.20
C PRO A 171 15.15 -9.91 -5.90
N LEU A 172 16.30 -10.59 -5.95
CA LEU A 172 16.42 -12.01 -5.63
C LEU A 172 17.30 -12.19 -4.40
N VAL A 173 16.77 -12.84 -3.38
CA VAL A 173 17.43 -13.09 -2.11
C VAL A 173 17.61 -14.58 -1.92
N GLU A 174 18.83 -15.03 -1.64
CA GLU A 174 19.10 -16.38 -1.18
C GLU A 174 18.80 -16.49 0.33
N VAL A 175 18.03 -17.51 0.70
CA VAL A 175 17.75 -17.90 2.08
C VAL A 175 18.53 -19.18 2.37
N PRO A 176 19.48 -19.16 3.31
CA PRO A 176 20.36 -20.31 3.54
C PRO A 176 19.65 -21.44 4.29
N PRO A 177 20.16 -22.69 4.25
CA PRO A 177 19.44 -23.89 4.74
C PRO A 177 19.05 -23.83 6.21
N GLN A 178 19.85 -23.15 7.04
CA GLN A 178 19.61 -23.00 8.47
C GLN A 178 18.49 -21.99 8.81
N THR A 179 18.03 -21.20 7.84
CA THR A 179 17.05 -20.14 8.05
C THR A 179 15.67 -20.61 7.57
N PRO A 180 14.77 -21.01 8.47
CA PRO A 180 13.43 -21.38 8.05
C PRO A 180 12.67 -20.15 7.54
N PHE A 181 11.80 -20.32 6.53
CA PHE A 181 10.99 -19.21 5.99
C PHE A 181 10.14 -18.50 7.05
N THR A 182 9.70 -19.20 8.10
CA THR A 182 9.01 -18.58 9.24
C THR A 182 9.88 -17.56 9.99
N ALA A 183 11.20 -17.76 10.05
CA ALA A 183 12.11 -16.78 10.67
C ALA A 183 12.20 -15.50 9.84
N VAL A 184 12.29 -15.62 8.52
CA VAL A 184 12.23 -14.50 7.58
C VAL A 184 10.91 -13.76 7.73
N ALA A 185 9.80 -14.50 7.73
CA ALA A 185 8.48 -13.92 7.88
C ALA A 185 8.35 -13.15 9.20
N ARG A 186 8.68 -13.80 10.34
CA ARG A 186 8.64 -13.16 11.67
C ARG A 186 9.53 -11.93 11.76
N ALA A 187 10.68 -11.92 11.09
CA ALA A 187 11.55 -10.76 11.06
C ALA A 187 10.90 -9.58 10.30
N LEU A 188 10.34 -9.83 9.11
CA LEU A 188 9.61 -8.81 8.36
C LEU A 188 8.44 -8.25 9.18
N TRP A 189 7.63 -9.14 9.76
CA TRP A 189 6.52 -8.75 10.64
C TRP A 189 6.95 -7.84 11.79
N ARG A 190 8.08 -8.13 12.44
CA ARG A 190 8.64 -7.29 13.51
C ARG A 190 9.05 -5.93 12.99
N LEU A 191 9.68 -5.87 11.82
CA LEU A 191 10.07 -4.61 11.19
C LEU A 191 8.84 -3.77 10.82
N MET A 192 7.80 -4.38 10.27
CA MET A 192 6.53 -3.71 9.94
C MET A 192 5.84 -3.16 11.19
N ALA A 193 5.78 -3.96 12.26
CA ALA A 193 5.21 -3.52 13.54
C ALA A 193 6.01 -2.34 14.14
N GLN A 194 7.34 -2.38 14.07
CA GLN A 194 8.20 -1.28 14.49
C GLN A 194 7.98 -0.03 13.65
N ALA A 195 7.91 -0.16 12.32
CA ALA A 195 7.66 0.95 11.41
C ALA A 195 6.29 1.60 11.69
N ARG A 196 5.25 0.79 11.96
CA ARG A 196 3.93 1.27 12.34
C ARG A 196 3.96 2.06 13.66
N LEU A 197 4.65 1.55 14.68
CA LEU A 197 4.78 2.24 15.96
C LEU A 197 5.56 3.56 15.83
N GLN A 198 6.63 3.58 15.02
CA GLN A 198 7.38 4.79 14.75
C GLN A 198 6.51 5.85 14.07
N GLU A 199 5.68 5.45 13.10
CA GLU A 199 4.78 6.37 12.42
C GLU A 199 3.72 6.95 13.37
N LEU A 200 3.10 6.10 14.20
CA LEU A 200 2.15 6.57 15.21
C LEU A 200 2.80 7.54 16.21
N ARG A 201 4.04 7.27 16.63
CA ARG A 201 4.80 8.17 17.51
C ARG A 201 5.07 9.51 16.83
N ARG A 202 5.54 9.50 15.57
CA ARG A 202 5.77 10.73 14.79
C ARG A 202 4.52 11.59 14.70
N VAL A 203 3.36 10.99 14.39
CA VAL A 203 2.07 11.71 14.33
C VAL A 203 1.66 12.23 15.70
N THR A 204 1.83 11.45 16.76
CA THR A 204 1.48 11.88 18.13
C THR A 204 2.36 13.04 18.58
N GLU A 205 3.67 12.94 18.36
CA GLU A 205 4.62 14.03 18.62
C GLU A 205 4.28 15.26 17.77
N ALA A 206 3.84 15.07 16.51
CA ALA A 206 3.33 16.12 15.61
C ALA A 206 2.26 16.95 16.30
N GLN A 207 1.20 16.26 16.73
CA GLN A 207 0.04 16.86 17.38
C GLN A 207 0.40 17.52 18.72
N GLN A 208 1.21 16.86 19.56
CA GLN A 208 1.58 17.38 20.87
C GLN A 208 2.37 18.68 20.79
N SER A 209 3.33 18.81 19.85
CA SER A 209 4.08 20.06 19.76
C SER A 209 3.25 21.22 19.18
N LEU A 210 2.28 20.93 18.29
CA LEU A 210 1.32 21.95 17.83
C LEU A 210 0.39 22.39 18.97
N ALA A 211 -0.14 21.45 19.76
CA ALA A 211 -0.97 21.77 20.93
C ALA A 211 -0.18 22.59 21.96
N THR A 212 1.08 22.24 22.20
CA THR A 212 1.98 22.99 23.09
C THR A 212 2.24 24.40 22.58
N ALA A 213 2.45 24.57 21.27
CA ALA A 213 2.63 25.87 20.65
C ALA A 213 1.37 26.75 20.75
N ALA A 214 0.19 26.16 20.55
CA ALA A 214 -1.10 26.84 20.66
C ALA A 214 -1.42 27.32 22.08
N ALA A 215 -0.83 26.70 23.11
CA ALA A 215 -0.99 27.11 24.51
C ALA A 215 -0.06 28.28 24.93
N ARG A 216 0.84 28.76 24.05
CA ARG A 216 1.77 29.85 24.36
C ARG A 216 1.08 31.22 24.28
N PRO A 217 1.61 32.26 24.96
CA PRO A 217 1.02 33.61 24.95
C PRO A 217 0.86 34.23 23.55
N ALA A 218 1.72 33.87 22.60
CA ALA A 218 1.63 34.27 21.19
C ALA A 218 1.42 33.01 20.32
N PRO A 219 0.18 32.50 20.21
CA PRO A 219 -0.08 31.17 19.67
C PRO A 219 0.13 31.08 18.15
N VAL A 220 -0.23 32.13 17.40
CA VAL A 220 -0.13 32.13 15.93
C VAL A 220 1.34 31.99 15.47
N PRO A 221 2.29 32.86 15.87
CA PRO A 221 3.69 32.70 15.48
C PRO A 221 4.32 31.40 15.99
N ALA A 222 3.92 30.95 17.20
CA ALA A 222 4.43 29.70 17.77
C ALA A 222 4.01 28.47 16.96
N VAL A 223 2.75 28.40 16.54
CA VAL A 223 2.21 27.29 15.74
C VAL A 223 2.80 27.32 14.32
N LEU A 224 2.89 28.50 13.69
CA LEU A 224 3.52 28.64 12.38
C LEU A 224 4.99 28.21 12.41
N GLY A 225 5.75 28.60 13.44
CA GLY A 225 7.13 28.17 13.63
C GLY A 225 7.28 26.65 13.84
N ALA A 226 6.38 26.04 14.62
CA ALA A 226 6.35 24.59 14.84
C ALA A 226 6.00 23.83 13.54
N LEU A 227 5.06 24.32 12.74
CA LEU A 227 4.71 23.76 11.42
C LEU A 227 5.86 23.88 10.42
N ALA A 228 6.44 25.09 10.30
CA ALA A 228 7.55 25.38 9.40
C ALA A 228 8.74 24.44 9.65
N SER A 229 9.13 24.30 10.91
CA SER A 229 10.25 23.44 11.34
C SER A 229 10.01 21.96 10.99
N ARG A 230 8.77 21.48 11.11
CA ARG A 230 8.42 20.07 10.84
C ARG A 230 8.23 19.74 9.38
N LEU A 231 7.70 20.67 8.61
CA LEU A 231 7.51 20.51 7.16
C LEU A 231 8.80 20.80 6.38
N GLY A 232 9.87 21.25 7.05
CA GLY A 232 11.11 21.67 6.39
C GLY A 232 10.88 22.84 5.44
N GLY A 233 9.94 23.73 5.77
CA GLY A 233 9.42 24.73 4.85
C GLY A 233 8.93 25.99 5.55
N ARG A 234 8.12 26.78 4.84
CA ARG A 234 7.56 28.04 5.34
C ARG A 234 6.07 27.85 5.61
N ALA A 235 5.62 28.25 6.80
CA ALA A 235 4.21 28.32 7.15
C ALA A 235 3.84 29.79 7.39
N VAL A 236 2.74 30.23 6.79
CA VAL A 236 2.26 31.62 6.88
C VAL A 236 0.74 31.62 7.07
N LEU A 237 0.24 32.58 7.82
CA LEU A 237 -1.20 32.80 7.97
C LEU A 237 -1.63 33.99 7.12
N PHE A 238 -2.67 33.82 6.30
CA PHE A 238 -3.29 34.93 5.59
C PHE A 238 -4.52 35.42 6.35
N ALA A 239 -4.60 36.72 6.61
CA ALA A 239 -5.82 37.35 7.11
C ALA A 239 -6.87 37.44 5.98
N PRO A 240 -8.16 37.69 6.31
CA PRO A 240 -9.23 37.77 5.32
C PRO A 240 -9.04 38.85 4.24
N ASP A 241 -8.25 39.87 4.53
CA ASP A 241 -7.87 40.95 3.61
C ASP A 241 -6.67 40.59 2.70
N GLY A 242 -6.12 39.38 2.84
CA GLY A 242 -4.97 38.90 2.09
C GLY A 242 -3.62 39.31 2.67
N THR A 243 -3.57 39.96 3.84
CA THR A 243 -2.30 40.29 4.50
C THR A 243 -1.64 39.05 5.10
N GLU A 244 -0.32 38.92 4.91
CA GLU A 244 0.48 37.82 5.47
C GLU A 244 0.86 38.16 6.92
N SER A 245 0.55 37.26 7.86
CA SER A 245 0.94 37.35 9.25
C SER A 245 1.94 36.24 9.57
N ALA A 246 3.10 36.67 10.10
CA ALA A 246 4.28 35.84 10.38
C ALA A 246 4.20 35.13 11.74
#